data_AF-A0A7Y0X6U6-F1
#
_entry.id   AF-A0A7Y0X6U6-F1
#
_cell.length_a   1.000
_cell.length_b   1.000
_cell.length_c   1.000
_cell.angle_alpha   90.00
_cell.angle_beta   90.00
_cell.angle_gamma   90.00
#
_symmetry.space_group_name_H-M   'P 1'
#
loop_
_entity.id
_entity.type
_entity.pdbx_description
1 polymer ?
#
loop_
_entity_poly.entity_id
_entity_poly.type
_entity_poly.pdbx_seq_one_letter_code
_entity_poly.pdbx_strand_id
1 'polypeptide(L)' 'DPDVIGNQDKCRSLSREYSQLEEVTKCFQAYQQAQEDLVAAEEMANEDDEEMREMAQEEIKEAKATIERLTDELQIL' A
#
# COMPACT_ATOMS: atom_id res chain seq x y z
N ASP A 1 -42.99 6.06 0.74
CA ASP A 1 -42.37 7.36 1.00
C ASP A 1 -41.14 7.50 0.12
N PRO A 2 -41.17 8.34 -0.92
CA PRO A 2 -40.05 8.55 -1.85
C PRO A 2 -38.80 9.11 -1.19
N ASP A 3 -38.94 9.88 -0.10
CA ASP A 3 -37.82 10.54 0.58
C ASP A 3 -36.92 9.53 1.33
N VAL A 4 -37.54 8.48 1.89
CA VAL A 4 -36.82 7.37 2.53
C VAL A 4 -36.04 6.53 1.50
N ILE A 5 -36.63 6.30 0.32
CA ILE A 5 -35.99 5.56 -0.78
C ILE A 5 -34.83 6.38 -1.37
N GLY A 6 -35.02 7.68 -1.59
CA GLY A 6 -33.98 8.59 -2.05
C GLY A 6 -32.77 8.68 -1.09
N ASN A 7 -33.02 8.62 0.22
CA ASN A 7 -31.94 8.52 1.21
C ASN A 7 -31.22 7.18 1.17
N GLN A 8 -31.93 6.07 0.96
CA GLN A 8 -31.32 4.74 0.88
C GLN A 8 -30.43 4.59 -0.36
N ASP A 9 -30.87 5.07 -1.52
CA ASP A 9 -30.08 5.03 -2.76
C ASP A 9 -28.85 5.95 -2.67
N LYS A 10 -29.00 7.13 -2.04
CA LYS A 10 -27.89 8.05 -1.80
C LYS A 10 -26.86 7.47 -0.83
N CYS A 11 -27.29 6.83 0.26
CA CYS A 11 -26.41 6.10 1.16
C CYS A 11 -25.64 4.99 0.43
N ARG A 12 -26.32 4.21 -0.42
CA ARG A 12 -25.65 3.16 -1.21
C ARG A 12 -24.62 3.72 -2.19
N SER A 13 -24.89 4.86 -2.83
CA SER A 13 -23.90 5.51 -3.72
C SER A 13 -22.68 5.96 -2.95
N LEU A 14 -22.88 6.68 -1.84
CA LEU A 14 -21.80 7.16 -0.99
C LEU A 14 -20.97 6.02 -0.41
N SER A 15 -21.60 4.92 0.01
CA SER A 15 -20.86 3.74 0.47
C SER A 15 -19.99 3.13 -0.64
N ARG A 16 -20.47 3.07 -1.89
CA ARG A 16 -19.67 2.56 -3.02
C ARG A 16 -18.50 3.47 -3.35
N GLU A 17 -18.74 4.78 -3.40
CA GLU A 17 -17.69 5.78 -3.63
C GLU A 17 -16.63 5.73 -2.52
N TYR A 18 -17.06 5.60 -1.27
CA TYR A 18 -16.15 5.45 -0.13
C TYR A 18 -15.33 4.17 -0.20
N SER A 19 -15.94 3.03 -0.55
CA SER A 19 -15.22 1.77 -0.70
C SER A 19 -14.17 1.81 -1.81
N GLN A 20 -14.46 2.44 -2.95
CA GLN A 20 -13.47 2.63 -4.02
C GLN A 20 -12.29 3.49 -3.55
N LEU A 21 -12.59 4.60 -2.87
CA LEU A 21 -11.55 5.49 -2.35
C LEU A 21 -10.71 4.83 -1.24
N GLU A 22 -11.34 3.97 -0.43
CA GLU A 22 -10.70 3.21 0.63
C GLU A 22 -9.70 2.19 0.07
N GLU A 23 -10.02 1.51 -1.03
CA GLU A 23 -9.11 0.58 -1.70
C GLU A 23 -7.85 1.29 -2.20
N VAL A 24 -8.01 2.40 -2.92
CA VAL A 24 -6.88 3.22 -3.41
C VAL A 24 -6.02 3.72 -2.24
N THR A 25 -6.65 4.23 -1.18
CA THR A 25 -5.95 4.77 -0.01
C THR A 25 -5.14 3.69 0.69
N LYS A 26 -5.71 2.49 0.89
CA LYS A 26 -5.01 1.37 1.52
C LYS A 26 -3.83 0.88 0.68
N CYS A 27 -4.02 0.75 -0.64
CA CYS A 27 -2.94 0.35 -1.54
C CYS A 27 -1.80 1.38 -1.51
N PHE A 28 -2.13 2.67 -1.52
CA PHE A 28 -1.13 3.74 -1.44
C PHE A 28 -0.39 3.76 -0.10
N GLN A 29 -1.09 3.57 1.03
CA GLN A 29 -0.44 3.48 2.34
C GLN A 29 0.51 2.29 2.42
N ALA A 30 0.13 1.13 1.88
CA ALA A 30 1.01 -0.04 1.80
C ALA A 30 2.24 0.25 0.93
N TYR A 31 2.07 0.99 -0.17
CA TYR A 31 3.17 1.39 -1.05
C TYR A 31 4.15 2.34 -0.36
N GLN A 32 3.64 3.28 0.45
CA GLN A 32 4.49 4.16 1.26
C GLN A 32 5.26 3.37 2.30
N GLN A 33 4.60 2.44 3.01
CA GLN A 33 5.27 1.58 3.99
C GLN A 33 6.38 0.76 3.35
N ALA A 34 6.13 0.13 2.20
CA ALA A 34 7.15 -0.67 1.51
C ALA A 34 8.37 0.16 1.07
N GLN A 35 8.19 1.45 0.78
CA GLN A 35 9.31 2.36 0.54
C GLN A 35 10.09 2.70 1.81
N GLU A 36 9.41 2.92 2.92
CA GLU A 36 10.06 3.12 4.22
C GLU A 36 10.87 1.88 4.64
N ASP A 37 10.30 0.69 4.44
CA ASP A 37 10.97 -0.58 4.72
C ASP A 37 12.20 -0.76 3.83
N LEU A 38 12.12 -0.40 2.54
CA LEU A 38 13.27 -0.41 1.63
C LEU A 38 14.38 0.52 2.13
N VAL A 39 14.05 1.75 2.55
CA VAL A 39 15.04 2.70 3.07
C VAL A 39 15.70 2.15 4.33
N ALA A 40 14.93 1.59 5.26
CA ALA A 40 15.47 0.98 6.47
C ALA A 40 16.41 -0.20 6.16
N ALA A 41 16.05 -1.05 5.20
CA ALA A 41 16.91 -2.16 4.79
C ALA A 41 18.18 -1.67 4.07
N GLU A 42 18.09 -0.61 3.26
CA GLU A 42 19.26 0.04 2.65
C GLU A 42 20.19 0.66 3.70
N GLU A 43 19.65 1.19 4.80
CA GLU A 43 20.44 1.66 5.94
C GLU A 43 21.16 0.51 6.65
N MET A 44 20.46 -0.60 6.94
CA MET A 44 21.06 -1.81 7.54
C MET A 44 22.16 -2.42 6.66
N ALA A 45 22.02 -2.35 5.34
CA ALA A 45 23.03 -2.83 4.41
C ALA A 45 24.36 -2.05 4.47
N ASN A 46 24.38 -0.86 5.10
CA ASN A 46 25.59 -0.07 5.29
C ASN A 46 26.32 -0.38 6.62
N GLU A 47 25.80 -1.29 7.43
CA GLU A 47 26.48 -1.73 8.65
C GLU A 47 27.71 -2.61 8.32
N ASP A 48 28.67 -2.65 9.26
CA ASP A 48 29.95 -3.37 9.05
C ASP A 48 29.83 -4.90 9.17
N ASP A 49 28.70 -5.40 9.69
CA ASP A 49 28.42 -6.81 9.93
C ASP A 49 27.97 -7.53 8.63
N GLU A 50 28.66 -8.62 8.27
CA GLU A 50 28.40 -9.39 7.05
C GLU A 50 27.05 -10.13 7.09
N GLU A 51 26.66 -10.68 8.24
CA GLU A 51 25.38 -11.38 8.42
C GLU A 51 24.21 -10.39 8.31
N MET A 52 24.36 -9.20 8.91
CA MET A 52 23.38 -8.12 8.79
C MET A 52 23.22 -7.64 7.35
N ARG A 53 24.32 -7.52 6.60
CA ARG A 53 24.27 -7.13 5.19
C ARG A 53 23.55 -8.16 4.32
N GLU A 54 23.76 -9.45 4.55
CA GLU A 54 23.06 -10.50 3.80
C GLU A 54 21.55 -10.45 4.06
N MET A 55 21.13 -10.32 5.32
CA MET A 55 19.71 -10.14 5.67
C MET A 55 19.12 -8.89 5.01
N ALA A 56 19.84 -7.77 5.07
CA ALA A 56 19.40 -6.53 4.46
C ALA A 56 19.22 -6.65 2.93
N GLN A 57 20.07 -7.40 2.23
CA GLN A 57 19.90 -7.62 0.78
C GLN A 57 18.64 -8.44 0.46
N GLU A 58 18.27 -9.40 1.30
CA GLU A 58 17.02 -10.14 1.16
C GLU A 58 15.80 -9.22 1.37
N GLU A 59 15.82 -8.42 2.44
CA GLU A 59 14.76 -7.46 2.73
C GLU A 59 14.60 -6.40 1.63
N ILE A 60 15.71 -5.85 1.11
CA ILE A 60 15.71 -4.92 -0.03
C ILE A 60 15.03 -5.54 -1.25
N LYS A 61 15.29 -6.81 -1.53
CA LYS A 61 14.72 -7.52 -2.68
C LYS A 61 13.20 -7.71 -2.49
N GLU A 62 12.77 -8.09 -1.30
CA GLU A 62 11.34 -8.26 -0.98
C GLU A 62 10.59 -6.93 -1.00
N ALA A 63 11.17 -5.87 -0.44
CA ALA A 63 10.60 -4.53 -0.45
C ALA A 63 10.44 -4.01 -1.89
N LYS A 64 11.47 -4.18 -2.75
CA LYS A 64 11.39 -3.80 -4.17
C LYS A 64 10.29 -4.55 -4.93
N ALA A 65 10.17 -5.86 -4.73
CA ALA A 65 9.11 -6.65 -5.35
C ALA A 65 7.71 -6.21 -4.88
N THR A 66 7.59 -5.85 -3.60
CA THR A 66 6.34 -5.34 -3.01
C THR A 66 5.97 -3.98 -3.58
N ILE A 67 6.94 -3.06 -3.69
CA ILE A 67 6.78 -1.74 -4.31
C ILE A 67 6.31 -1.89 -5.76
N GLU A 68 6.92 -2.78 -6.55
CA GLU A 68 6.53 -3.02 -7.94
C GLU A 68 5.08 -3.52 -8.04
N ARG A 69 4.73 -4.56 -7.27
CA ARG A 69 3.37 -5.10 -7.23
C ARG A 69 2.33 -4.04 -6.84
N LEU A 70 2.60 -3.26 -5.78
CA LEU A 70 1.67 -2.22 -5.32
C LEU A 70 1.58 -1.06 -6.31
N THR A 71 2.66 -0.77 -7.04
CA THR A 71 2.65 0.22 -8.13
C THR A 71 1.72 -0.23 -9.25
N ASP A 72 1.79 -1.50 -9.65
CA ASP A 72 0.91 -2.07 -10.68
C ASP A 72 -0.56 -2.10 -10.21
N GLU A 73 -0.81 -2.44 -8.95
CA GLU A 73 -2.15 -2.39 -8.34
C GLU A 73 -2.71 -0.95 -8.32
N LEU A 74 -1.91 0.05 -7.97
CA LEU A 74 -2.33 1.45 -7.99
C LEU A 74 -2.65 1.97 -9.39
N GLN A 75 -2.08 1.39 -10.46
CA GLN A 75 -2.38 1.81 -11.83
C GLN A 75 -3.75 1.33 -12.32
N ILE A 76 -4.29 0.26 -11.73
CA ILE A 76 -5.54 -0.37 -12.15
C ILE A 76 -6.74 -0.01 -11.26
N LEU A 77 -6.51 0.47 -10.03
CA LEU A 77 -7.52 0.94 -9.07
C LEU A 77 -8.02 2.35 -9.42
#